data_AF-A0A7Y7DAT3-F1
#
_entry.id   AF-A0A7Y7DAT3-F1
#
_cell.length_a   1.000
_cell.length_b   1.000
_cell.length_c   1.000
_cell.angle_alpha   90.00
_cell.angle_beta   90.00
_cell.angle_gamma   90.00
#
_symmetry.space_group_name_H-M   'P 1'
#
loop_
_entity.id
_entity.type
_entity.pdbx_description
1 polymer ?
#
loop_
_entity_poly.entity_id
_entity_poly.type
_entity_poly.pdbx_seq_one_letter_code
_entity_poly.pdbx_strand_id
1 'polypeptide(L)'
;MNYTEYWFNILTSPSFKHAFYALALGALLLGLALVVVAFAFYGRGREAEGGGSLDPKWAMLFATWRDSLIITLLFAAQALIYRYADFMGMSTMGMTNVLTTYTLVQPMLVYILDILIVVVAVLRIIAITRFLKRAGA
;
A
#
# COMPACT_ATOMS: atom_id res chain seq x y z
N MET A 1 -12.12 19.13 -38.47
CA MET A 1 -11.28 18.22 -37.68
C MET A 1 -12.18 17.57 -36.65
N ASN A 2 -12.40 16.26 -36.75
CA ASN A 2 -13.34 15.56 -35.87
C ASN A 2 -12.77 15.53 -34.44
N TYR A 3 -13.56 15.90 -33.43
CA TYR A 3 -13.10 15.93 -32.03
C TYR A 3 -12.54 14.58 -31.57
N THR A 4 -13.05 13.48 -32.10
CA THR A 4 -12.57 12.12 -31.86
C THR A 4 -11.14 11.89 -32.36
N GLU A 5 -10.76 12.44 -33.51
CA GLU A 5 -9.40 12.33 -34.06
C GLU A 5 -8.41 13.18 -33.27
N TYR A 6 -8.85 14.35 -32.77
CA TYR A 6 -8.03 15.21 -31.91
C TYR A 6 -7.67 14.50 -30.59
N TRP A 7 -8.66 13.92 -29.90
CA TRP A 7 -8.43 13.17 -28.68
C TRP A 7 -7.59 11.91 -28.90
N PHE A 8 -7.85 11.19 -29.99
CA PHE A 8 -7.07 10.01 -30.36
C PHE A 8 -5.58 10.38 -30.55
N ASN A 9 -5.28 11.44 -31.30
CA ASN A 9 -3.90 11.87 -31.54
C ASN A 9 -3.16 12.27 -30.25
N ILE A 10 -3.85 12.91 -29.30
CA ILE A 10 -3.26 13.25 -27.99
C ILE A 10 -2.97 11.99 -27.19
N LEU A 11 -3.93 11.07 -27.10
CA LEU A 11 -3.81 9.82 -26.33
C LEU A 11 -2.76 8.86 -26.91
N THR A 12 -2.53 8.91 -28.23
CA THR A 12 -1.49 8.11 -28.89
C THR A 12 -0.12 8.80 -28.95
N SER A 13 -0.03 10.07 -28.51
CA SER A 13 1.21 10.84 -28.62
C SER A 13 2.34 10.23 -27.78
N PRO A 14 3.60 10.28 -28.26
CA PRO A 14 4.75 9.79 -27.50
C PRO A 14 4.91 10.47 -26.14
N SER A 15 4.66 11.79 -26.06
CA SER A 15 4.72 12.56 -24.83
C SER A 15 3.71 12.09 -23.79
N PHE A 16 2.49 11.75 -24.22
CA PHE A 16 1.46 11.18 -23.34
C PHE A 16 1.91 9.83 -22.77
N LYS A 17 2.44 8.94 -23.62
CA LYS A 17 2.95 7.63 -23.19
C LYS A 17 4.10 7.76 -22.18
N HIS A 18 5.05 8.66 -22.42
CA HIS A 18 6.17 8.90 -21.49
C HIS A 18 5.69 9.46 -20.14
N ALA A 19 4.74 10.38 -20.13
CA ALA A 19 4.18 10.93 -18.90
C ALA A 19 3.47 9.85 -18.07
N PHE A 20 2.63 9.02 -18.71
CA PHE A 20 1.93 7.93 -18.03
C PHE A 20 2.89 6.84 -17.55
N TYR A 21 3.94 6.53 -18.30
CA TYR A 21 4.97 5.60 -17.85
C TYR A 21 5.74 6.13 -16.62
N ALA A 22 6.05 7.42 -16.59
CA ALA A 22 6.69 8.05 -15.43
C ALA A 22 5.78 8.05 -14.19
N LEU A 23 4.48 8.36 -14.37
CA LEU A 23 3.48 8.28 -13.30
C LEU A 23 3.31 6.85 -12.79
N ALA A 24 3.30 5.88 -13.69
CA ALA A 24 3.24 4.46 -13.36
C ALA A 24 4.43 4.06 -12.49
N LEU A 25 5.65 4.35 -12.93
CA LEU A 25 6.87 4.05 -12.18
C LEU A 25 6.87 4.75 -10.81
N GLY A 26 6.44 6.02 -10.77
CA GLY A 26 6.33 6.80 -9.54
C GLY A 26 5.36 6.17 -8.54
N ALA A 27 4.17 5.74 -8.99
CA ALA A 27 3.19 5.08 -8.13
C ALA A 27 3.72 3.75 -7.57
N LEU A 28 4.42 2.96 -8.39
CA LEU A 28 5.03 1.70 -7.96
C LEU A 28 6.10 1.93 -6.88
N LEU A 29 7.04 2.85 -7.11
CA LEU A 29 8.10 3.17 -6.16
C LEU A 29 7.55 3.72 -4.85
N LEU A 30 6.54 4.59 -4.92
CA LEU A 30 5.92 5.16 -3.73
C LEU A 30 5.15 4.10 -2.94
N GLY A 31 4.43 3.20 -3.62
CA GLY A 31 3.77 2.06 -2.98
C GLY A 31 4.77 1.16 -2.23
N LEU A 32 5.89 0.79 -2.88
CA LEU A 32 6.95 0.01 -2.24
C LEU A 32 7.59 0.73 -1.04
N ALA A 33 7.83 2.04 -1.16
CA ALA A 33 8.37 2.84 -0.07
C ALA A 33 7.45 2.84 1.15
N LEU A 34 6.13 2.96 0.96
CA LEU A 34 5.15 2.90 2.04
C LEU A 34 5.15 1.54 2.74
N VAL A 35 5.31 0.44 2.00
CA VAL A 35 5.44 -0.92 2.57
C VAL A 35 6.70 -1.02 3.43
N VAL A 36 7.84 -0.54 2.94
CA VAL A 36 9.10 -0.54 3.69
C VAL A 36 8.97 0.27 4.98
N VAL A 37 8.37 1.46 4.90
CA VAL A 37 8.10 2.30 6.08
C VAL A 37 7.18 1.57 7.08
N ALA A 38 6.06 1.00 6.60
CA ALA A 38 5.12 0.27 7.44
C ALA A 38 5.81 -0.85 8.25
N PHE A 39 6.66 -1.65 7.60
CA PHE A 39 7.40 -2.72 8.27
C PHE A 39 8.56 -2.24 9.15
N ALA A 40 9.27 -1.18 8.74
CA ALA A 40 10.36 -0.61 9.54
C ALA A 40 9.90 -0.15 10.93
N PHE A 41 8.64 0.29 11.04
CA PHE A 41 8.05 0.77 12.30
C PHE A 41 7.14 -0.25 13.02
N TYR A 42 6.80 -1.38 12.39
CA TYR A 42 5.97 -2.42 13.01
C TYR A 42 6.64 -3.03 14.27
N GLY A 43 7.95 -3.29 14.22
CA GLY A 43 8.70 -3.89 15.33
C GLY A 43 9.11 -2.93 16.46
N ARG A 44 9.43 -1.66 16.14
CA ARG A 44 10.15 -0.73 17.03
C ARG A 44 9.37 -0.13 18.22
N GLY A 45 8.35 -0.81 18.73
CA GLY A 45 7.56 -0.30 19.87
C GLY A 45 7.00 -1.38 20.80
N ARG A 46 7.14 -2.67 20.45
CA ARG A 46 6.76 -3.77 21.35
C ARG A 46 7.89 -4.15 22.31
N GLU A 47 9.14 -3.85 21.96
CA GLU A 47 10.33 -4.21 22.75
C GLU A 47 10.64 -3.19 23.86
N ALA A 48 9.95 -2.04 23.88
CA ALA A 48 10.09 -1.04 24.95
C ALA A 48 9.27 -1.40 26.21
N GLU A 49 8.84 -2.66 26.36
CA GLU A 49 8.22 -3.18 27.60
C GLU A 49 9.20 -3.17 28.81
N GLY A 50 10.48 -2.85 28.60
CA GLY A 50 11.52 -2.88 29.64
C GLY A 50 11.95 -1.54 30.24
N GLY A 51 11.47 -0.38 29.80
CA GLY A 51 12.06 0.91 30.19
C GLY A 51 11.10 2.08 30.37
N GLY A 52 10.63 2.31 31.60
CA GLY A 52 10.22 3.63 32.08
C GLY A 52 8.75 4.04 31.94
N SER A 53 8.03 4.00 33.07
CA SER A 53 6.98 4.92 33.56
C SER A 53 5.74 5.29 32.73
N LEU A 54 5.52 4.79 31.50
CA LEU A 54 4.27 5.05 30.78
C LEU A 54 3.14 4.15 31.31
N ASP A 55 2.00 4.76 31.68
CA ASP A 55 0.79 4.03 32.09
C ASP A 55 0.47 2.99 31.01
N PRO A 56 0.26 1.71 31.38
CA PRO A 56 -0.09 0.63 30.45
C PRO A 56 -1.23 0.98 29.49
N LYS A 57 -2.18 1.84 29.91
CA LYS A 57 -3.30 2.32 29.08
C LYS A 57 -2.82 3.20 27.92
N TRP A 58 -1.90 4.13 28.18
CA TRP A 58 -1.35 5.01 27.16
C TRP A 58 -0.44 4.25 26.20
N ALA A 59 0.39 3.33 26.72
CA ALA A 59 1.21 2.46 25.89
C ALA A 59 0.37 1.65 24.89
N MET A 60 -0.76 1.11 25.35
CA MET A 60 -1.69 0.38 24.51
C MET A 60 -2.39 1.27 23.47
N LEU A 61 -2.81 2.48 23.86
CA LEU A 61 -3.43 3.44 22.94
C LEU A 61 -2.47 3.80 21.80
N PHE A 62 -1.20 4.11 22.11
CA PHE A 62 -0.19 4.45 21.11
C PHE A 62 0.16 3.26 20.21
N ALA A 63 0.25 2.05 20.76
CA ALA A 63 0.42 0.83 19.97
C ALA A 63 -0.75 0.63 19.00
N THR A 64 -1.97 0.86 19.46
CA THR A 64 -3.21 0.76 18.67
C THR A 64 -3.27 1.81 17.55
N TRP A 65 -2.83 3.03 17.84
CA TRP A 65 -2.80 4.12 16.87
C TRP A 65 -1.74 3.87 15.80
N ARG A 66 -0.55 3.40 16.20
CA ARG A 66 0.51 2.97 15.29
C ARG A 66 0.04 1.83 14.38
N ASP A 67 -0.58 0.80 14.92
CA ASP A 67 -1.05 -0.34 14.12
C ASP A 67 -2.13 0.09 13.12
N SER A 68 -3.00 1.04 13.48
CA SER A 68 -3.94 1.68 12.53
C SER A 68 -3.22 2.41 11.40
N LEU A 69 -2.16 3.16 11.73
CA LEU A 69 -1.38 3.92 10.75
C LEU A 69 -0.64 2.98 9.79
N ILE A 70 -0.12 1.86 10.28
CA ILE A 70 0.51 0.81 9.47
C ILE A 70 -0.50 0.20 8.49
N ILE A 71 -1.71 -0.13 8.94
CA ILE A 71 -2.78 -0.62 8.06
C ILE A 71 -3.11 0.42 6.98
N THR A 72 -3.23 1.70 7.36
CA THR A 72 -3.49 2.79 6.40
C THR A 72 -2.37 2.92 5.37
N LEU A 73 -1.10 2.78 5.77
CA LEU A 73 0.04 2.81 4.84
C LEU A 73 0.01 1.62 3.87
N LEU A 74 -0.33 0.43 4.34
CA LEU A 74 -0.49 -0.76 3.47
C LEU A 74 -1.64 -0.58 2.48
N PHE A 75 -2.76 0.00 2.93
CA PHE A 75 -3.90 0.30 2.06
C PHE A 75 -3.57 1.38 1.02
N ALA A 76 -2.82 2.42 1.40
CA ALA A 76 -2.31 3.42 0.48
C ALA A 76 -1.33 2.82 -0.54
N ALA A 77 -0.45 1.90 -0.11
CA ALA A 77 0.45 1.17 -0.99
C ALA A 77 -0.32 0.31 -2.01
N GLN A 78 -1.36 -0.39 -1.55
CA GLN A 78 -2.23 -1.20 -2.40
C GLN A 78 -2.93 -0.34 -3.48
N ALA A 79 -3.48 0.82 -3.08
CA ALA A 79 -4.10 1.76 -4.01
C ALA A 79 -3.11 2.28 -5.06
N LEU A 80 -1.86 2.56 -4.68
CA LEU A 80 -0.84 3.02 -5.61
C LEU A 80 -0.40 1.92 -6.59
N ILE A 81 -0.27 0.68 -6.12
CA ILE A 81 0.00 -0.48 -6.98
C ILE A 81 -1.16 -0.74 -7.95
N TYR A 82 -2.40 -0.50 -7.51
CA TYR A 82 -3.56 -0.55 -8.40
C TYR A 82 -3.49 0.55 -9.48
N ARG A 83 -3.18 1.80 -9.10
CA ARG A 83 -3.07 2.92 -10.05
C ARG A 83 -1.91 2.77 -11.03
N TYR A 84 -0.82 2.14 -10.62
CA TYR A 84 0.27 1.75 -11.51
C TYR A 84 -0.25 0.94 -12.71
N ALA A 85 -1.22 0.04 -12.51
CA ALA A 85 -1.82 -0.74 -13.58
C ALA A 85 -2.73 0.03 -14.51
N ASP A 86 -3.54 0.92 -13.96
CA ASP A 86 -4.34 1.83 -14.77
C ASP A 86 -3.43 2.64 -15.71
N PHE A 87 -2.32 3.18 -15.18
CA PHE A 87 -1.37 3.97 -15.96
C PHE A 87 -0.59 3.14 -16.99
N MET A 88 -0.15 1.93 -16.63
CA MET A 88 0.51 1.03 -17.57
C MET A 88 -0.43 0.58 -18.69
N GLY A 89 -1.68 0.23 -18.37
CA GLY A 89 -2.70 -0.13 -19.36
C GLY A 89 -2.98 1.00 -20.36
N MET A 90 -3.07 2.24 -19.88
CA MET A 90 -3.26 3.42 -20.75
C MET A 90 -2.04 3.72 -21.63
N SER A 91 -0.82 3.52 -21.12
CA SER A 91 0.42 3.74 -21.89
C SER A 91 0.66 2.67 -22.98
N THR A 92 0.10 1.47 -22.82
CA THR A 92 0.36 0.28 -23.66
C THR A 92 -0.66 0.02 -24.75
N MET A 93 -1.66 0.89 -24.95
CA MET A 93 -2.65 0.83 -26.06
C MET A 93 -2.04 0.84 -27.49
N GLY A 94 -0.72 0.70 -27.65
CA GLY A 94 -0.06 0.44 -28.92
C GLY A 94 1.27 -0.33 -28.82
N MET A 95 1.50 -1.14 -27.79
CA MET A 95 2.74 -1.95 -27.69
C MET A 95 2.45 -3.39 -27.26
N THR A 96 2.41 -4.28 -28.24
CA THR A 96 2.61 -5.72 -28.09
C THR A 96 4.07 -6.00 -27.75
N ASN A 97 4.45 -5.95 -26.47
CA ASN A 97 5.74 -6.53 -26.04
C ASN A 97 5.74 -7.01 -24.58
N VAL A 98 5.87 -8.34 -24.45
CA VAL A 98 6.57 -9.20 -23.46
C VAL A 98 6.32 -9.01 -21.95
N LEU A 99 5.74 -7.90 -21.48
CA LEU A 99 5.30 -7.70 -20.10
C LEU A 99 3.90 -8.26 -19.82
N THR A 100 3.37 -9.17 -20.65
CA THR A 100 2.08 -9.86 -20.44
C THR A 100 2.03 -10.68 -19.13
N THR A 101 3.12 -10.78 -18.37
CA THR A 101 3.15 -11.24 -16.97
C THR A 101 2.52 -10.25 -15.98
N TYR A 102 2.34 -8.98 -16.38
CA TYR A 102 1.75 -7.89 -15.59
C TYR A 102 0.37 -8.25 -15.02
N THR A 103 -0.43 -8.94 -15.83
CA THR A 103 -1.80 -9.35 -15.48
C THR A 103 -1.84 -10.36 -14.34
N LEU A 104 -0.73 -11.05 -14.02
CA LEU A 104 -0.64 -12.02 -12.92
C LEU A 104 0.12 -11.48 -11.71
N VAL A 105 1.19 -10.71 -11.90
CA VAL A 105 2.00 -10.17 -10.79
C VAL A 105 1.22 -9.16 -9.96
N GLN A 106 0.40 -8.32 -10.61
CA GLN A 106 -0.40 -7.30 -9.92
C GLN A 106 -1.43 -7.89 -8.95
N PRO A 107 -2.34 -8.82 -9.36
CA PRO A 107 -3.31 -9.39 -8.43
C PRO A 107 -2.62 -10.15 -7.30
N MET A 108 -1.46 -10.78 -7.54
CA MET A 108 -0.70 -11.45 -6.49
C MET A 108 -0.14 -10.46 -5.45
N LEU A 109 0.43 -9.33 -5.86
CA LEU A 109 0.95 -8.31 -4.93
C LEU A 109 -0.16 -7.65 -4.12
N VAL A 110 -1.30 -7.34 -4.75
CA VAL A 110 -2.49 -6.81 -4.06
C VAL A 110 -2.97 -7.82 -3.01
N TYR A 111 -3.06 -9.10 -3.37
CA TYR A 111 -3.47 -10.17 -2.45
C TYR A 111 -2.49 -10.34 -1.27
N ILE A 112 -1.19 -10.20 -1.51
CA ILE A 112 -0.18 -10.22 -0.43
C ILE A 112 -0.41 -9.04 0.53
N LEU A 113 -0.66 -7.84 0.02
CA LEU A 113 -0.96 -6.67 0.87
C LEU A 113 -2.26 -6.86 1.66
N ASP A 114 -3.30 -7.42 1.05
CA ASP A 114 -4.55 -7.76 1.74
C ASP A 114 -4.30 -8.75 2.90
N ILE A 115 -3.54 -9.81 2.65
CA ILE A 115 -3.14 -10.77 3.70
C ILE A 115 -2.39 -10.05 4.82
N LEU A 116 -1.42 -9.19 4.49
CA LEU A 116 -0.65 -8.44 5.48
C LEU A 116 -1.52 -7.52 6.32
N ILE A 117 -2.48 -6.82 5.71
CA ILE A 117 -3.48 -5.99 6.41
C ILE A 117 -4.27 -6.85 7.39
N VAL A 118 -4.76 -8.01 6.96
CA VAL A 118 -5.50 -8.94 7.80
C VAL A 118 -4.65 -9.45 8.96
N VAL A 119 -3.39 -9.84 8.71
CA VAL A 119 -2.47 -10.31 9.76
C VAL A 119 -2.24 -9.23 10.82
N VAL A 120 -1.98 -7.99 10.42
CA VAL A 120 -1.79 -6.87 11.36
C VAL A 120 -3.07 -6.62 12.16
N ALA A 121 -4.24 -6.65 11.51
CA ALA A 121 -5.54 -6.47 12.17
C ALA A 121 -5.83 -7.59 13.18
N VAL A 122 -5.57 -8.85 12.83
CA VAL A 122 -5.77 -10.01 13.74
C VAL A 122 -4.83 -9.92 14.94
N LEU A 123 -3.53 -9.64 14.71
CA LEU A 123 -2.56 -9.47 15.79
C LEU A 123 -2.96 -8.36 16.76
N ARG A 124 -3.57 -7.28 16.23
CA ARG A 124 -4.14 -6.20 17.03
C ARG A 124 -5.35 -6.64 17.85
N ILE A 125 -6.31 -7.37 17.27
CA ILE A 125 -7.46 -7.91 18.00
C ILE A 125 -6.99 -8.78 19.17
N ILE A 126 -6.04 -9.70 18.92
CA ILE A 126 -5.47 -10.58 19.96
C ILE A 126 -4.82 -9.75 21.07
N ALA A 127 -4.04 -8.72 20.73
CA ALA A 127 -3.39 -7.85 21.71
C ALA A 127 -4.43 -7.10 22.56
N ILE A 128 -5.49 -6.57 21.95
CA ILE A 128 -6.57 -5.88 22.65
C ILE A 128 -7.31 -6.82 23.60
N THR A 129 -7.70 -8.00 23.12
CA THR A 129 -8.39 -9.01 23.94
C THR A 129 -7.54 -9.44 25.13
N ARG A 130 -6.22 -9.65 24.94
CA ARG A 130 -5.31 -10.01 26.04
C ARG A 130 -5.19 -8.90 27.08
N PHE A 131 -5.13 -7.64 26.65
CA PHE A 131 -5.08 -6.52 27.57
C PHE A 131 -6.37 -6.37 28.38
N LEU A 132 -7.54 -6.45 27.74
CA LEU A 132 -8.83 -6.35 28.43
C LEU A 132 -9.00 -7.43 29.49
N LYS A 133 -8.63 -8.68 29.16
CA LYS A 133 -8.61 -9.80 30.13
C LYS A 133 -7.70 -9.55 31.33
N ARG A 134 -6.55 -8.88 31.14
CA ARG A 134 -5.63 -8.51 32.22
C ARG A 134 -6.13 -7.33 33.04
N ALA A 135 -6.87 -6.43 32.43
CA ALA A 135 -7.41 -5.23 33.06
C ALA A 135 -8.69 -5.49 33.91
N GLY A 136 -9.20 -6.72 33.94
CA GLY A 136 -10.34 -7.11 34.78
C GLY A 136 -11.72 -6.75 34.20
N ALA A 137 -11.85 -6.71 32.87
CA ALA A 137 -13.13 -6.68 32.17
C ALA A 137 -13.54 -8.08 31.70
#